data_AF-A0A958ZD59-F1
#
_entry.id   AF-A0A958ZD59-F1
#
_cell.length_a   1.000
_cell.length_b   1.000
_cell.length_c   1.000
_cell.angle_alpha   90.00
_cell.angle_beta   90.00
_cell.angle_gamma   90.00
#
_symmetry.space_group_name_H-M   'P 1'
#
loop_
_entity.id
_entity.type
_entity.pdbx_description
1 polymer ?
#
loop_
_entity_poly.entity_id
_entity_poly.type
_entity_poly.pdbx_seq_one_letter_code
_entity_poly.pdbx_strand_id
1 'polypeptide(L)' 'MNDLQIDEKIARVADILEQVDKLNHMIEFHRDQSGEMSMVRQYEEMRSEFLDELREILSNFNIDIEIKGKAA' A
#
# COMPACT_ATOMS: atom_id res chain seq x y z
N MET A 1 -2.46 6.25 -27.84
CA MET A 1 -1.64 5.36 -26.99
C MET A 1 -1.63 5.77 -25.51
N ASN A 2 -2.26 6.87 -25.10
CA ASN A 2 -2.29 7.30 -23.69
C ASN A 2 -3.36 6.62 -22.82
N ASP A 3 -4.52 6.26 -23.39
CA ASP A 3 -5.65 5.74 -22.60
C ASP A 3 -5.34 4.37 -21.98
N LEU A 4 -4.69 3.48 -22.73
CA LEU A 4 -4.25 2.17 -22.23
C LEU A 4 -3.31 2.29 -21.02
N GLN A 5 -2.40 3.26 -21.02
CA GLN A 5 -1.49 3.52 -19.90
C GLN A 5 -2.20 4.10 -18.68
N ILE A 6 -3.24 4.91 -18.88
CA ILE A 6 -4.07 5.44 -17.79
C ILE A 6 -4.87 4.29 -17.16
N ASP A 7 -5.47 3.42 -17.97
CA ASP A 7 -6.22 2.26 -17.50
C ASP A 7 -5.34 1.29 -16.69
N GLU A 8 -4.11 1.02 -17.14
CA GLU A 8 -3.13 0.22 -16.39
C GLU A 8 -2.78 0.84 -15.03
N LYS A 9 -2.57 2.15 -14.97
CA LYS A 9 -2.29 2.86 -13.71
C LYS A 9 -3.47 2.83 -12.76
N ILE A 10 -4.69 3.00 -13.26
CA ILE A 10 -5.91 2.93 -12.44
C ILE A 10 -6.11 1.51 -11.91
N ALA A 11 -5.93 0.49 -12.75
CA ALA A 11 -6.00 -0.91 -12.33
C ALA A 11 -4.95 -1.22 -11.24
N ARG A 12 -3.74 -0.69 -11.38
CA ARG A 12 -2.68 -0.86 -10.37
C ARG A 12 -3.01 -0.15 -9.06
N VAL A 13 -3.60 1.06 -9.10
CA VAL A 13 -4.08 1.75 -7.89
C VAL A 13 -5.12 0.89 -7.15
N ALA A 14 -6.09 0.33 -7.87
CA ALA A 14 -7.11 -0.53 -7.26
C ALA A 14 -6.50 -1.78 -6.59
N ASP A 15 -5.56 -2.44 -7.27
CA ASP A 15 -4.83 -3.59 -6.73
C ASP A 15 -4.03 -3.23 -5.47
N ILE A 16 -3.29 -2.12 -5.49
CA ILE A 16 -2.54 -1.63 -4.32
C ILE A 16 -3.47 -1.39 -3.12
N LEU A 17 -4.61 -0.76 -3.33
CA LEU A 17 -5.57 -0.49 -2.25
C LEU A 17 -6.11 -1.79 -1.63
N GLU A 18 -6.39 -2.80 -2.44
CA GLU A 18 -6.80 -4.13 -1.96
C GLU A 18 -5.68 -4.81 -1.15
N GLN A 19 -4.42 -4.72 -1.62
CA GLN A 19 -3.28 -5.33 -0.94
C GLN A 19 -2.97 -4.63 0.40
N VAL A 20 -3.09 -3.31 0.47
CA VAL A 20 -2.95 -2.55 1.71
C VAL A 20 -4.02 -2.94 2.72
N ASP A 21 -5.28 -3.10 2.30
CA ASP A 21 -6.38 -3.53 3.17
C ASP A 21 -6.14 -4.93 3.75
N LYS A 22 -5.70 -5.88 2.91
CA LYS A 22 -5.31 -7.22 3.38
C LYS A 22 -4.17 -7.17 4.39
N LEU A 23 -3.13 -6.36 4.13
CA LEU A 23 -2.00 -6.23 5.05
C LEU A 23 -2.41 -5.62 6.38
N ASN A 24 -3.32 -4.64 6.39
CA ASN A 24 -3.84 -4.07 7.63
C ASN A 24 -4.53 -5.15 8.48
N HIS A 25 -5.37 -5.99 7.90
CA HIS A 25 -6.02 -7.10 8.61
C HIS A 25 -5.00 -8.12 9.15
N MET A 26 -3.97 -8.47 8.37
CA MET A 26 -2.92 -9.39 8.82
C MET A 26 -2.08 -8.81 9.96
N ILE A 27 -1.73 -7.53 9.89
CA ILE A 27 -1.00 -6.82 10.94
C ILE A 27 -1.81 -6.83 12.24
N GLU A 28 -3.10 -6.49 12.18
CA GLU A 28 -3.99 -6.48 13.34
C GLU A 28 -4.13 -7.88 13.94
N PHE A 29 -4.40 -8.90 13.11
CA PHE A 29 -4.53 -10.28 13.55
C PHE A 29 -3.29 -10.79 14.30
N HIS A 30 -2.10 -10.59 13.73
CA HIS A 30 -0.86 -11.09 14.34
C HIS A 30 -0.41 -10.27 15.55
N ARG A 31 -0.72 -8.97 15.59
CA ARG A 31 -0.43 -8.11 16.73
C ARG A 31 -1.27 -8.47 17.95
N ASP A 32 -2.55 -8.79 17.74
CA ASP A 32 -3.50 -9.02 18.83
C ASP A 32 -3.58 -10.49 19.26
N GLN A 33 -3.34 -11.44 18.36
CA GLN A 33 -3.62 -12.87 18.63
C GLN A 33 -2.39 -13.77 18.67
N SER A 34 -1.35 -13.52 17.86
CA SER A 34 -0.21 -14.44 17.76
C SER A 34 1.04 -13.97 18.51
N GLY A 35 1.20 -12.66 18.73
CA GLY A 35 2.41 -12.09 19.36
C GLY A 35 3.68 -12.24 18.49
N GLU A 36 3.53 -12.65 17.22
CA GLU A 36 4.65 -12.90 16.30
C GLU A 36 5.12 -11.59 15.66
N MET A 37 5.85 -10.80 16.44
CA MET A 37 6.31 -9.46 16.04
C MET A 37 7.19 -9.45 14.77
N SER A 38 7.86 -10.57 14.45
CA SER A 38 8.64 -10.71 13.21
C SER A 38 7.77 -10.78 11.96
N MET A 39 6.56 -11.34 12.06
CA MET A 39 5.60 -11.41 10.94
C MET A 39 4.94 -10.05 10.74
N VAL A 40 4.54 -9.41 11.84
CA VAL A 40 4.00 -8.03 11.82
C VAL A 40 4.94 -7.07 11.11
N ARG A 41 6.24 -7.12 11.45
CA ARG A 41 7.24 -6.25 10.83
C ARG A 41 7.35 -6.47 9.31
N GLN A 42 7.32 -7.71 8.85
CA GLN A 42 7.35 -8.01 7.42
C GLN A 42 6.12 -7.46 6.69
N TYR A 43 4.94 -7.57 7.29
CA TYR A 43 3.71 -6.99 6.72
C TYR A 43 3.73 -5.46 6.72
N GLU A 44 4.30 -4.84 7.75
CA GLU A 44 4.49 -3.38 7.79
C GLU A 44 5.46 -2.90 6.71
N GLU A 45 6.56 -3.62 6.48
CA GLU A 45 7.53 -3.35 5.41
C GLU A 45 6.87 -3.49 4.03
N MET A 46 6.17 -4.59 3.76
CA MET A 46 5.41 -4.77 2.51
C MET A 46 4.36 -3.68 2.29
N ARG A 47 3.62 -3.30 3.36
CA ARG A 47 2.62 -2.23 3.27
C ARG A 47 3.29 -0.91 2.91
N SER A 48 4.46 -0.62 3.47
CA SER A 48 5.22 0.59 3.15
C SER A 48 5.61 0.64 1.67
N GLU A 49 6.05 -0.47 1.08
CA GLU A 49 6.41 -0.54 -0.33
C GLU A 49 5.22 -0.25 -1.25
N PHE A 50 4.05 -0.82 -0.94
CA PHE A 50 2.82 -0.53 -1.69
C PHE A 50 2.39 0.94 -1.58
N LEU A 51 2.55 1.55 -0.40
CA LEU A 51 2.22 2.97 -0.19
C LEU A 51 3.16 3.91 -0.95
N ASP A 52 4.44 3.54 -1.09
CA ASP A 52 5.41 4.27 -1.90
C ASP A 52 5.08 4.19 -3.39
N GLU A 53 4.75 2.99 -3.86
CA GLU A 53 4.32 2.80 -5.24
C GLU A 53 3.05 3.57 -5.55
N LEU A 54 2.06 3.56 -4.63
CA LEU A 54 0.84 4.33 -4.77
C LEU A 54 1.15 5.83 -4.92
N ARG A 55 2.06 6.35 -4.10
CA ARG A 55 2.47 7.76 -4.17
C ARG A 55 3.12 8.09 -5.52
N GLU A 56 3.99 7.21 -6.02
CA GLU A 56 4.61 7.38 -7.34
C GLU A 56 3.56 7.37 -8.46
N ILE A 57 2.62 6.41 -8.43
CA ILE A 57 1.56 6.34 -9.44
C ILE A 57 0.70 7.60 -9.43
N LEU A 58 0.25 8.05 -8.24
CA LEU A 58 -0.57 9.25 -8.10
C LEU A 58 0.15 10.54 -8.51
N SER A 59 1.47 10.61 -8.33
CA SER A 59 2.26 11.75 -8.81
C SER A 59 2.17 11.92 -10.34
N ASN A 60 1.97 10.83 -11.10
CA ASN A 60 1.74 10.90 -12.55
C ASN A 60 0.40 11.56 -12.92
N PHE A 61 -0.54 11.63 -11.99
CA PHE A 61 -1.80 12.36 -12.13
C PHE A 61 -1.72 13.77 -11.55
N ASN A 62 -0.52 14.25 -11.18
CA ASN A 62 -0.28 15.49 -10.44
C ASN A 62 -1.01 15.55 -9.09
N ILE A 63 -1.19 14.38 -8.45
CA ILE A 63 -1.78 14.27 -7.11
C ILE A 63 -0.64 13.97 -6.13
N ASP A 64 -0.49 14.82 -5.12
CA ASP A 64 0.35 14.55 -3.95
C ASP A 64 -0.54 14.19 -2.75
N ILE A 65 -0.14 13.17 -2.00
CA ILE A 65 -0.91 12.64 -0.87
C ILE A 65 -0.04 12.53 0.38
N GLU A 66 -0.64 12.82 1.52
CA GLU A 66 -0.07 12.54 2.83
C GLU A 66 -0.62 11.19 3.34
N ILE A 67 0.27 10.22 3.52
CA ILE A 67 -0.09 8.89 3.99
C ILE A 67 0.28 8.79 5.48
N LYS A 68 -0.74 8.65 6.33
CA LYS A 68 -0.53 8.45 7.78
C LYS A 68 0.00 7.04 8.03
N GLY A 69 1.09 6.93 8.79
CA GLY A 69 1.65 5.64 9.21
C GLY A 69 3.02 5.27 8.63
N LYS A 70 3.59 6.13 7.77
CA LYS A 70 5.02 6.11 7.44
C LYS A 70 5.73 7.11 8.33
N ALA A 71 6.76 6.69 9.08
CA ALA A 71 7.62 7.66 9.75
C ALA A 71 8.28 8.55 8.68
N ALA A 72 8.31 9.86 8.94
CA ALA A 72 8.88 10.86 8.06
C ALA A 72 10.37 10.61 7.79
#